data_AF-A0A418ZSE7-F1
#
_entry.id   AF-A0A418ZSE7-F1
#
_cell.length_a   1.000
_cell.length_b   1.000
_cell.length_c   1.000
_cell.angle_alpha   90.00
_cell.angle_beta   90.00
_cell.angle_gamma   90.00
#
_symmetry.space_group_name_H-M   'P 1'
#
loop_
_entity.id
_entity.type
_entity.pdbx_description
1 polymer ?
#
loop_
_entity_poly.entity_id
_entity_poly.type
_entity_poly.pdbx_seq_one_letter_code
_entity_poly.pdbx_strand_id
1 'polypeptide(L)'
;MSERLLADHAIYVQPINYPTVARGQERLRITPTPFHSREDMYKLVEAVLEVGHDLGWSATPRPRSKSVVSDWTRWKGCQTKPKKALRLSRVQADRQFTADA
;
A
#
# COMPACT_ATOMS: atom_id res chain seq x y z
N MET A 1 15.70 13.70 1.61
CA MET A 1 15.37 12.59 0.69
C MET A 1 14.52 13.05 -0.48
N SER A 2 13.26 13.46 -0.27
CA SER A 2 12.35 13.86 -1.37
C SER A 2 12.87 15.03 -2.21
N GLU A 3 13.50 16.02 -1.58
CA GLU A 3 14.07 17.18 -2.29
C GLU A 3 15.23 16.77 -3.21
N ARG A 4 16.12 15.89 -2.75
CA ARG A 4 17.25 15.38 -3.54
C ARG A 4 16.80 14.49 -4.69
N LEU A 5 15.80 13.63 -4.47
CA LEU A 5 15.19 12.86 -5.56
C LEU A 5 14.64 13.75 -6.68
N LEU A 6 14.05 14.89 -6.31
CA LEU A 6 13.55 15.86 -7.28
C LEU A 6 14.67 16.63 -7.96
N ALA A 7 15.63 17.15 -7.21
CA ALA A 7 16.71 18.00 -7.73
C ALA A 7 17.71 17.22 -8.59
N ASP A 8 18.13 16.04 -8.14
CA ASP A 8 19.24 15.29 -8.72
C ASP A 8 18.76 14.27 -9.77
N HIS A 9 17.55 13.73 -9.61
CA HIS A 9 17.02 12.65 -10.47
C HIS A 9 15.73 13.01 -11.21
N ALA A 10 15.19 14.22 -11.02
CA ALA A 10 13.88 14.63 -11.56
C ALA A 10 12.71 13.70 -11.19
N ILE A 11 12.80 13.05 -10.02
CA ILE A 11 11.80 12.11 -9.52
C ILE A 11 11.01 12.78 -8.39
N TYR A 12 9.72 13.02 -8.63
CA TYR A 12 8.81 13.49 -7.60
C TYR A 12 8.15 12.33 -6.85
N VAL A 13 8.41 12.26 -5.54
CA VAL A 13 7.73 11.32 -4.62
C VAL A 13 7.14 12.11 -3.47
N GLN A 14 5.88 11.85 -3.13
CA GLN A 14 5.20 12.53 -2.04
C GLN A 14 5.77 12.05 -0.68
N PRO A 15 6.42 12.93 0.11
CA PRO A 15 6.76 12.60 1.48
C PRO A 15 5.50 12.66 2.35
N ILE A 16 5.35 11.70 3.25
CA ILE A 16 4.33 11.72 4.31
C ILE A 16 5.05 11.99 5.63
N ASN A 17 4.85 13.20 6.16
CA ASN A 17 5.47 13.68 7.39
C ASN A 17 4.41 13.95 8.46
N TYR A 18 4.85 14.42 9.64
CA TYR A 18 3.95 14.99 10.65
C TYR A 18 3.13 16.16 10.07
N PRO A 19 1.83 16.34 10.42
CA PRO A 19 1.04 15.64 11.44
C PRO A 19 0.31 14.38 10.94
N THR A 20 0.41 14.07 9.64
CA THR A 20 -0.31 12.93 9.04
C THR A 20 0.18 11.58 9.57
N VAL A 21 1.46 11.49 9.93
CA VAL A 21 2.06 10.34 10.63
C VAL A 21 2.79 10.80 11.89
N ALA A 22 2.92 9.91 12.87
CA ALA A 22 3.71 10.17 14.07
C ALA A 22 5.19 10.40 13.71
N ARG A 23 5.89 11.20 14.52
CA ARG A 23 7.33 11.46 14.36
C ARG A 23 8.11 10.14 14.37
N GLY A 24 9.07 10.00 13.46
CA GLY A 24 9.85 8.77 13.26
C GLY A 24 9.14 7.67 12.45
N GLN A 25 7.87 7.87 12.05
CA GLN A 25 7.14 6.97 11.14
C GLN A 25 6.93 7.59 9.75
N GLU A 26 7.78 8.56 9.41
CA GLU A 26 7.85 9.23 8.11
C GLU A 26 8.11 8.20 7.02
N ARG A 27 7.50 8.43 5.87
CA ARG A 27 7.58 7.47 4.76
C ARG A 27 7.36 8.15 3.42
N LEU A 28 7.86 7.54 2.37
CA LEU A 28 7.62 7.95 1.00
C LEU A 28 6.41 7.21 0.42
N ARG A 29 5.51 7.94 -0.23
CA ARG A 29 4.36 7.36 -0.95
C ARG A 29 4.66 7.23 -2.43
N ILE A 30 4.87 6.01 -2.88
CA ILE A 30 5.08 5.67 -4.29
C ILE A 30 3.80 5.06 -4.84
N THR A 31 3.31 5.58 -5.97
CA THR A 31 2.06 5.15 -6.60
C THR A 31 2.33 4.81 -8.07
N PRO A 32 2.89 3.62 -8.37
CA PRO A 32 3.18 3.24 -9.74
C PRO A 32 1.88 3.10 -10.53
N THR A 33 1.86 3.64 -11.75
CA THR A 33 0.74 3.50 -12.69
C THR A 33 1.14 2.58 -13.84
N PRO A 34 0.18 2.02 -14.61
CA PRO A 34 0.49 1.17 -15.78
C PRO A 34 1.34 1.87 -16.86
N PHE A 35 1.43 3.20 -16.82
CA PHE A 35 2.24 4.00 -17.74
C PHE A 35 3.72 4.08 -17.34
N HIS A 36 4.09 3.62 -16.14
CA HIS A 36 5.49 3.54 -15.74
C HIS A 36 6.09 2.25 -16.30
N SER A 37 7.18 2.37 -17.05
CA SER A 37 7.87 1.22 -17.61
C SER A 37 8.70 0.49 -16.55
N ARG A 38 9.27 -0.67 -16.91
CA ARG A 38 10.21 -1.37 -16.02
C ARG A 38 11.47 -0.54 -15.78
N GLU A 39 11.94 0.12 -16.82
CA GLU A 39 13.09 1.01 -16.80
C GLU A 39 12.85 2.19 -15.85
N ASP A 40 11.63 2.74 -15.82
CA ASP A 40 11.27 3.79 -14.84
C ASP A 40 11.32 3.28 -13.40
N MET A 41 10.86 2.05 -13.16
CA MET A 41 10.95 1.43 -11.83
C MET A 41 12.42 1.20 -11.42
N TYR A 42 13.27 0.76 -12.34
CA TYR A 42 14.70 0.58 -12.04
C TYR A 42 15.37 1.91 -11.71
N LYS A 43 15.15 2.96 -12.51
CA LYS A 43 15.64 4.31 -12.24
C LYS A 43 15.21 4.83 -10.88
N LEU A 44 13.95 4.61 -10.51
CA LEU A 44 13.43 4.98 -9.19
C LEU A 44 14.17 4.27 -8.06
N VAL A 45 14.39 2.96 -8.19
CA VAL A 45 15.09 2.17 -7.16
C VAL A 45 16.54 2.61 -7.03
N GLU A 46 17.24 2.80 -8.15
CA GLU A 46 18.64 3.25 -8.18
C GLU A 46 18.80 4.62 -7.50
N ALA A 47 17.98 5.60 -7.88
CA ALA A 47 17.98 6.93 -7.27
C ALA A 47 17.69 6.89 -5.76
N VAL A 48 16.75 6.05 -5.31
CA VAL A 48 16.44 5.89 -3.88
C VAL A 48 17.61 5.26 -3.11
N LEU A 49 18.32 4.31 -3.71
CA LEU A 49 19.49 3.69 -3.08
C LEU A 49 20.66 4.67 -3.00
N GLU A 50 20.93 5.42 -4.06
CA GLU A 50 21.99 6.43 -4.11
C GLU A 50 21.77 7.53 -3.06
N VAL A 51 20.63 8.21 -3.11
CA VAL A 51 20.33 9.28 -2.14
C VAL A 51 20.22 8.72 -0.72
N GLY A 52 19.70 7.50 -0.55
CA GLY A 52 19.63 6.83 0.75
C GLY A 52 21.01 6.55 1.34
N HIS A 53 21.94 6.05 0.51
CA HIS A 53 23.32 5.79 0.92
C HIS A 53 24.03 7.08 1.37
N ASP A 54 23.87 8.16 0.61
CA ASP A 54 24.47 9.46 0.94
C ASP A 54 23.91 10.06 2.24
N LEU A 55 22.65 9.77 2.56
CA LEU A 55 22.01 10.17 3.82
C LEU A 55 22.32 9.20 4.97
N GLY A 56 23.14 8.17 4.74
CA GLY A 56 23.54 7.19 5.76
C GLY A 56 22.43 6.18 6.11
N TRP A 57 21.46 5.94 5.23
CA TRP A 57 20.40 4.96 5.48
C TRP A 57 20.96 3.54 5.38
N SER A 58 20.90 2.80 6.48
CA SER A 58 21.23 1.37 6.47
C SER A 58 20.06 0.57 5.90
N ALA A 59 20.30 -0.15 4.79
CA ALA A 59 19.29 -1.07 4.26
C ALA A 59 19.05 -2.21 5.26
N THR A 60 17.78 -2.50 5.56
CA THR A 60 17.43 -3.67 6.36
C THR A 60 17.92 -4.93 5.65
N PRO A 61 18.69 -5.81 6.31
CA PRO A 61 19.17 -7.03 5.69
C PRO A 61 17.98 -7.85 5.20
N ARG A 62 17.96 -8.21 3.91
CA ARG A 62 16.97 -9.19 3.43
C ARG A 62 17.22 -10.51 4.17
N PRO A 63 16.20 -11.13 4.77
CA PRO A 63 16.38 -12.42 5.43
C PRO A 63 16.89 -13.42 4.38
N ARG A 64 18.06 -14.04 4.66
CA ARG A 64 18.57 -15.15 3.84
C ARG A 64 17.57 -16.30 3.98
N SER A 65 16.86 -16.61 2.89
CA SER A 65 15.92 -17.71 2.72
C SER A 65 14.75 -17.82 3.70
N LYS A 66 13.58 -17.36 3.28
CA LYS A 66 12.41 -18.22 3.05
C LYS A 66 11.80 -17.73 1.75
N SER A 67 11.50 -18.63 0.81
CA SER A 67 10.96 -18.41 -0.55
C SER A 67 10.81 -16.93 -0.93
N VAL A 68 11.61 -16.46 -1.89
CA VAL A 68 11.18 -15.30 -2.70
C VAL A 68 9.71 -15.56 -3.01
N VAL A 69 8.80 -14.75 -2.47
CA VAL A 69 7.42 -14.77 -2.90
C VAL A 69 7.48 -14.19 -4.30
N SER A 70 7.74 -15.08 -5.27
CA SER A 70 7.45 -14.93 -6.68
C SER A 70 5.95 -15.12 -6.94
N ASP A 71 5.15 -15.19 -5.87
CA ASP A 71 3.72 -15.36 -5.90
C ASP A 71 3.04 -13.98 -6.01
N TRP A 72 3.25 -13.34 -7.17
CA TRP A 72 2.43 -12.20 -7.63
C TRP A 72 0.92 -12.52 -7.62
N THR A 73 0.57 -13.80 -7.53
CA THR A 73 -0.75 -14.39 -7.35
C THR A 73 -1.45 -13.92 -6.07
N ARG A 74 -0.72 -13.52 -5.01
CA ARG A 74 -1.33 -12.96 -3.80
C ARG A 74 -1.91 -11.55 -4.01
N TRP A 75 -1.35 -10.77 -4.93
CA TRP A 75 -1.82 -9.41 -5.25
C TRP A 75 -2.96 -9.39 -6.29
N LYS A 76 -3.08 -10.46 -7.09
CA LYS A 76 -4.19 -10.69 -8.05
C LYS A 76 -5.59 -10.82 -7.39
N GLY A 77 -5.70 -10.78 -6.06
CA GLY A 77 -6.98 -10.76 -5.33
C GLY A 77 -7.72 -9.42 -5.32
N CYS A 78 -7.11 -8.34 -5.83
CA CYS A 78 -7.72 -7.01 -5.90
C CYS A 78 -8.40 -6.72 -7.26
N GLN A 79 -8.91 -7.75 -7.94
CA GLN A 79 -9.84 -7.57 -9.07
C GLN A 79 -11.25 -7.87 -8.56
N THR A 80 -11.96 -6.79 -8.18
CA THR A 80 -13.41 -6.67 -7.99
C THR A 80 -14.16 -7.92 -7.48
N LYS A 81 -14.51 -7.95 -6.18
CA LYS A 81 -15.57 -8.87 -5.73
C LYS A 81 -16.91 -8.44 -6.34
N PRO A 82 -17.67 -9.31 -7.03
CA PRO A 82 -19.04 -8.98 -7.39
C PRO A 82 -19.87 -8.80 -6.11
N LYS A 83 -20.68 -7.73 -6.06
CA LYS A 83 -21.60 -7.42 -4.95
C LYS A 83 -22.56 -8.60 -4.77
N LYS A 84 -22.27 -9.52 -3.84
CA LYS A 84 -23.25 -10.53 -3.42
C LYS A 84 -24.21 -9.86 -2.43
N ALA A 85 -25.48 -9.85 -2.82
CA ALA A 85 -26.61 -9.30 -2.10
C ALA A 85 -26.64 -9.78 -0.63
N LEU A 86 -26.64 -8.84 0.31
CA LEU A 86 -27.06 -9.12 1.68
C LEU A 86 -28.57 -9.44 1.65
N ARG A 87 -28.90 -10.72 1.78
CA ARG A 87 -30.26 -11.17 2.11
C ARG A 87 -30.45 -10.94 3.61
N LEU A 88 -31.25 -9.94 3.97
CA LEU A 88 -31.68 -9.71 5.35
C LEU A 88 -32.46 -10.94 5.83
N SER A 89 -31.92 -11.65 6.82
CA SER A 89 -32.63 -12.72 7.52
C SER A 89 -33.69 -12.10 8.43
N ARG A 90 -34.94 -12.43 8.13
CA ARG A 90 -36.18 -12.09 8.82
C ARG A 90 -36.07 -12.44 10.31
N VAL A 91 -36.29 -11.44 11.16
CA VAL A 91 -36.52 -11.59 12.60
C VAL A 91 -37.81 -12.39 12.79
N GLN A 92 -37.71 -13.57 13.39
CA GLN A 92 -38.82 -14.27 14.04
C GLN A 92 -38.34 -14.62 15.44
N ALA A 93 -38.77 -13.80 16.40
CA ALA A 93 -38.77 -14.12 17.80
C ALA A 93 -40.14 -13.68 18.35
N ASP A 94 -40.81 -14.65 18.95
CA ASP A 94 -42.20 -14.65 19.38
C ASP A 94 -42.54 -13.58 20.41
N ARG A 95 -43.80 -13.14 20.42
CA ARG A 95 -44.63 -13.09 21.63
C ARG A 95 -46.11 -12.81 21.33
N GLN A 96 -46.93 -13.73 21.82
CA GLN A 96 -48.31 -13.67 22.31
C GLN A 96 -49.20 -12.45 21.93
N PHE A 97 -50.39 -12.62 21.33
CA PHE A 97 -51.67 -13.16 21.86
C PHE A 97 -52.68 -12.02 22.14
N THR A 98 -53.90 -12.19 21.58
CA THR A 98 -55.22 -11.59 21.88
C THR A 98 -55.64 -10.17 21.48
N ALA A 99 -56.88 -10.14 20.95
CA ALA A 99 -57.96 -9.15 21.08
C ALA A 99 -57.96 -7.95 20.11
N ASP A 100 -58.81 -7.97 19.07
CA ASP A 100 -60.18 -7.40 19.10
C ASP A 100 -60.76 -7.19 17.68
N ALA A 101 -62.06 -7.51 17.56
CA ALA A 101 -63.04 -7.21 16.48
C ALA A 101 -62.97 -7.99 15.16
#